data_AF-A0A7J9I4U0-F1
#
_entry.id   AF-A0A7J9I4U0-F1
#
_cell.length_a   1.000
_cell.length_b   1.000
_cell.length_c   1.000
_cell.angle_alpha   90.00
_cell.angle_beta   90.00
_cell.angle_gamma   90.00
#
_symmetry.space_group_name_H-M   'P 1'
#
loop_
_entity.id
_entity.type
_entity.pdbx_description
1 polymer ?
#
loop_
_entity_poly.entity_id
_entity_poly.type
_entity_poly.pdbx_seq_one_letter_code
_entity_poly.pdbx_strand_id
1 'polypeptide(L)'
;MPYLRRINSTSVKTYVSRTVLLLSDDGTLKPLAIELSLPHPKGDQHGAVSKVYTPAQHAVEGSLWQLAKTYVAVNDSGVHQLISHWYCIPATEGQLSVVHPIHKLLHPHFRDTMYITAIARGIQIDADGFVECSVFPEKYCMELTSLTYKDWNLVNQALHRDLKKRWVAVDDKDSPNDLRLVIKDYPYAVDGLEIWFAIEKWVRDYCSFYYKTDEVVQQDPELQA
;
A
#
# COMPACT_ATOMS: atom_id res chain seq x y z
N MET A 1 9.39 3.24 -13.16
CA MET A 1 10.30 3.54 -14.30
C MET A 1 10.71 2.29 -15.07
N PRO A 2 11.22 1.21 -14.45
CA PRO A 2 11.80 0.06 -15.19
C PRO A 2 10.84 -0.66 -16.16
N TYR A 3 9.53 -0.61 -15.93
CA TYR A 3 8.52 -1.27 -16.78
C TYR A 3 7.92 -0.36 -17.84
N LEU A 4 8.16 0.94 -17.75
CA LEU A 4 7.41 1.93 -18.51
C LEU A 4 7.60 1.76 -20.02
N ARG A 5 8.81 1.37 -20.46
CA ARG A 5 9.09 1.10 -21.88
C ARG A 5 8.30 -0.09 -22.41
N ARG A 6 8.19 -1.17 -21.63
CA ARG A 6 7.43 -2.38 -21.99
C ARG A 6 5.94 -2.08 -22.05
N ILE A 7 5.41 -1.40 -21.04
CA ILE A 7 4.00 -0.98 -21.01
C ILE A 7 3.70 -0.05 -22.19
N ASN A 8 4.51 0.97 -22.42
CA ASN A 8 4.26 1.90 -23.53
C ASN A 8 4.47 1.28 -24.93
N SER A 9 4.99 0.06 -25.03
CA SER A 9 5.06 -0.68 -26.29
C SER A 9 3.73 -1.36 -26.68
N THR A 10 2.77 -1.43 -25.76
CA THR A 10 1.43 -1.98 -26.01
C THR A 10 0.45 -0.90 -26.50
N SER A 11 -0.86 -1.19 -26.47
CA SER A 11 -1.92 -0.21 -26.71
C SER A 11 -1.92 0.94 -25.69
N VAL A 12 -1.48 0.69 -24.46
CA VAL A 12 -1.48 1.69 -23.39
C VAL A 12 -0.33 2.68 -23.55
N LYS A 13 -0.57 3.92 -23.11
CA LYS A 13 0.44 4.97 -22.98
C LYS A 13 0.31 5.62 -21.60
N THR A 14 1.37 5.56 -20.83
CA THR A 14 1.41 6.17 -19.49
C THR A 14 2.74 6.86 -19.25
N TYR A 15 2.80 7.57 -18.13
CA TYR A 15 4.00 8.20 -17.59
C TYR A 15 4.28 7.58 -16.22
N VAL A 16 5.51 7.75 -15.74
CA VAL A 16 5.78 7.68 -14.31
C VAL A 16 5.54 9.07 -13.76
N SER A 17 4.55 9.20 -12.90
CA SER A 17 4.22 10.47 -12.26
C SER A 17 4.91 10.61 -10.90
N ARG A 18 5.23 11.85 -10.53
CA ARG A 18 5.58 12.27 -9.17
C ARG A 18 4.84 13.56 -8.87
N THR A 19 4.18 13.61 -7.71
CA THR A 19 3.39 14.78 -7.29
C THR A 19 4.03 15.41 -6.06
N VAL A 20 4.16 16.74 -6.08
CA VAL A 20 4.58 17.53 -4.92
C VAL A 20 3.34 18.13 -4.29
N LEU A 21 3.15 17.87 -2.99
CA LEU A 21 2.05 18.41 -2.19
C LEU A 21 2.61 19.35 -1.12
N LEU A 22 1.89 20.43 -0.84
CA LEU A 22 2.16 21.37 0.25
C LEU A 22 1.10 21.24 1.32
N LEU A 23 1.51 20.97 2.55
CA LEU A 23 0.65 21.13 3.72
C LEU A 23 0.52 22.63 4.03
N SER A 24 -0.68 23.17 3.85
CA SER A 24 -0.99 24.57 4.10
C SER A 24 -1.26 24.83 5.59
N ASP A 25 -1.17 26.09 6.01
CA ASP A 25 -1.48 26.51 7.40
C ASP A 25 -2.92 26.20 7.81
N ASP A 26 -3.84 26.10 6.83
CA ASP A 26 -5.23 25.69 7.01
C ASP A 26 -5.40 24.17 7.24
N GLY A 27 -4.31 23.40 7.24
CA GLY A 27 -4.30 21.95 7.43
C GLY A 27 -4.53 21.12 6.16
N THR A 28 -4.79 21.75 5.00
CA THR A 28 -5.07 21.03 3.74
C THR A 28 -3.82 20.79 2.89
N LEU A 29 -3.81 19.68 2.14
CA LEU A 29 -2.78 19.39 1.15
C LEU A 29 -3.13 20.01 -0.20
N LYS A 30 -2.23 20.85 -0.73
CA LYS A 30 -2.37 21.50 -2.04
C LYS A 30 -1.33 20.97 -3.03
N PRO A 31 -1.72 20.51 -4.22
CA PRO A 31 -0.76 20.08 -5.23
C PRO A 31 -0.01 21.29 -5.80
N LEU A 32 1.32 21.24 -5.75
CA LEU A 32 2.21 22.29 -6.26
C LEU A 32 2.74 22.00 -7.66
N ALA A 33 3.03 20.74 -7.94
CA ALA A 33 3.58 20.33 -9.23
C ALA A 33 3.36 18.83 -9.47
N ILE A 34 3.25 18.46 -10.74
CA ILE A 34 3.27 17.08 -11.22
C ILE A 34 4.39 16.95 -12.25
N GLU A 35 5.32 16.06 -11.97
CA GLU A 35 6.34 15.62 -12.92
C GLU A 35 5.84 14.37 -13.64
N LEU A 36 5.77 14.42 -14.98
CA LEU A 36 5.50 13.27 -15.82
C LEU A 36 6.78 12.86 -16.54
N SER A 37 7.25 11.65 -16.26
CA SER A 37 8.53 11.13 -16.73
C SER A 37 8.36 9.99 -17.72
N LEU A 38 9.15 9.99 -18.79
CA LEU A 38 9.30 8.89 -19.74
C LEU A 38 10.74 8.36 -19.72
N PRO A 39 10.99 7.09 -20.09
CA PRO A 39 12.35 6.60 -20.30
C PRO A 39 12.99 7.37 -21.45
N HIS A 40 14.31 7.62 -21.36
CA HIS A 40 15.00 8.37 -22.40
C HIS A 40 14.92 7.62 -23.76
N PRO A 41 14.64 8.31 -24.90
CA PRO A 41 14.42 7.65 -26.18
C PRO A 41 15.58 6.76 -26.65
N LYS A 42 16.83 7.15 -26.32
CA LYS A 42 18.06 6.41 -26.67
C LYS A 42 18.35 5.18 -25.80
N GLY A 43 17.54 4.90 -24.78
CA GLY A 43 17.71 3.76 -23.87
C GLY A 43 17.68 4.16 -22.40
N ASP A 44 17.37 3.20 -21.54
CA ASP A 44 17.12 3.41 -20.11
C ASP A 44 18.39 3.83 -19.34
N GLN A 45 19.58 3.47 -19.86
CA GLN A 45 20.86 3.90 -19.32
C GLN A 45 21.07 5.42 -19.36
N HIS A 46 20.31 6.13 -20.20
CA HIS A 46 20.35 7.59 -20.30
C HIS A 46 19.34 8.28 -19.36
N GLY A 47 18.68 7.53 -18.47
CA GLY A 47 17.75 8.05 -17.49
C GLY A 47 16.37 8.35 -18.05
N ALA A 48 15.74 9.42 -17.54
CA ALA A 48 14.37 9.81 -17.87
C ALA A 48 14.32 11.20 -18.50
N VAL A 49 13.32 11.42 -19.36
CA VAL A 49 12.93 12.75 -19.84
C VAL A 49 11.63 13.13 -19.13
N SER A 50 11.70 14.20 -18.36
CA SER A 50 10.60 14.68 -17.53
C SER A 50 10.02 15.98 -18.05
N LYS A 51 8.70 16.14 -17.90
CA LYS A 51 8.02 17.44 -18.01
C LYS A 51 7.29 17.73 -16.71
N VAL A 52 7.39 18.98 -16.25
CA VAL A 52 6.74 19.43 -15.03
C VAL A 52 5.56 20.30 -15.39
N TYR A 53 4.43 20.02 -14.76
CA TYR A 53 3.18 20.76 -14.87
C TYR A 53 2.87 21.38 -13.51
N THR A 54 2.39 22.62 -13.52
CA THR A 54 1.99 23.37 -12.33
C THR A 54 0.51 23.72 -12.40
N PRO A 55 -0.15 23.99 -11.26
CA PRO A 55 -1.57 24.34 -11.22
C PRO A 55 -1.92 25.50 -12.14
N ALA A 56 -2.88 25.28 -13.03
CA ALA A 56 -3.48 26.29 -13.89
C ALA A 56 -4.99 26.05 -14.01
N GLN A 57 -5.77 27.12 -14.19
CA GLN A 57 -7.24 27.05 -14.25
C GLN A 57 -7.82 27.41 -15.62
N HIS A 58 -7.04 28.06 -16.48
CA HIS A 58 -7.55 28.63 -17.73
C HIS A 58 -6.73 28.15 -18.93
N ALA A 59 -7.32 28.33 -20.11
CA ALA A 59 -6.71 28.07 -21.40
C ALA A 59 -6.12 26.65 -21.52
N VAL A 60 -5.07 26.50 -22.33
CA VAL A 60 -4.45 25.20 -22.63
C VAL A 60 -3.75 24.65 -21.39
N GLU A 61 -3.15 25.51 -20.57
CA GLU A 61 -2.43 25.18 -19.34
C GLU A 61 -3.35 24.50 -18.32
N GLY A 62 -4.59 24.98 -18.16
CA GLY A 62 -5.59 24.35 -17.30
C GLY A 62 -5.91 22.93 -17.75
N SER A 63 -6.09 22.71 -19.05
CA SER A 63 -6.32 21.38 -19.62
C SER A 63 -5.11 20.46 -19.46
N LEU A 64 -3.90 20.97 -19.65
CA LEU A 64 -2.66 20.22 -19.43
C LEU A 64 -2.49 19.83 -17.96
N TRP A 65 -2.86 20.72 -17.03
CA TRP A 65 -2.86 20.41 -15.60
C TRP A 65 -3.86 19.31 -15.24
N GLN A 66 -5.08 19.35 -15.80
CA GLN A 66 -6.06 18.27 -15.61
C GLN A 66 -5.54 16.95 -16.17
N LEU A 67 -4.95 16.96 -17.36
CA LEU A 67 -4.35 15.77 -17.96
C LEU A 67 -3.20 15.21 -17.10
N ALA A 68 -2.36 16.06 -16.53
CA ALA A 68 -1.29 15.64 -15.62
C ALA A 68 -1.85 14.93 -14.38
N LYS A 69 -2.91 15.47 -13.77
CA LYS A 69 -3.61 14.81 -12.67
C LYS A 69 -4.24 13.48 -13.08
N THR A 70 -4.79 13.38 -14.30
CA THR A 70 -5.32 12.12 -14.82
C THR A 70 -4.24 11.04 -14.88
N TYR A 71 -3.02 11.36 -15.34
CA TYR A 71 -1.92 10.39 -15.34
C TYR A 71 -1.49 9.97 -13.92
N VAL A 72 -1.51 10.90 -12.95
CA VAL A 72 -1.31 10.57 -11.54
C VAL A 72 -2.38 9.58 -11.07
N ALA A 73 -3.66 9.85 -11.33
CA ALA A 73 -4.76 8.98 -10.95
C ALA A 73 -4.67 7.59 -11.59
N VAL A 74 -4.24 7.51 -12.85
CA VAL A 74 -3.99 6.22 -13.54
C VAL A 74 -2.87 5.44 -12.85
N ASN A 75 -1.75 6.09 -12.51
CA ASN A 75 -0.68 5.44 -11.78
C ASN A 75 -1.12 4.98 -10.40
N ASP A 76 -1.80 5.85 -9.65
CA ASP A 76 -2.29 5.57 -8.30
C ASP A 76 -3.30 4.42 -8.30
N SER A 77 -4.25 4.40 -9.24
CA SER A 77 -5.21 3.30 -9.39
C SER A 77 -4.52 1.95 -9.64
N GLY A 78 -3.48 1.92 -10.47
CA GLY A 78 -2.72 0.68 -10.72
C GLY A 78 -1.95 0.22 -9.47
N VAL A 79 -1.28 1.15 -8.77
CA VAL A 79 -0.59 0.86 -7.50
C VAL A 79 -1.58 0.40 -6.44
N HIS A 80 -2.70 1.09 -6.27
CA HIS A 80 -3.75 0.74 -5.32
C HIS A 80 -4.24 -0.69 -5.55
N GLN A 81 -4.66 -1.02 -6.78
CA GLN A 81 -5.24 -2.34 -7.06
C GLN A 81 -4.20 -3.47 -6.92
N LEU A 82 -3.01 -3.28 -7.49
CA LEU A 82 -2.02 -4.35 -7.59
C LEU A 82 -1.14 -4.51 -6.34
N ILE A 83 -0.96 -3.42 -5.60
CA ILE A 83 -0.03 -3.37 -4.48
C ILE A 83 -0.82 -3.20 -3.18
N SER A 84 -1.46 -2.05 -2.95
CA SER A 84 -2.09 -1.76 -1.66
C SER A 84 -3.24 -2.71 -1.32
N HIS A 85 -4.03 -3.13 -2.31
CA HIS A 85 -5.19 -3.98 -2.12
C HIS A 85 -4.85 -5.47 -2.22
N TRP A 86 -4.25 -5.90 -3.34
CA TRP A 86 -3.96 -7.32 -3.58
C TRP A 86 -2.95 -7.93 -2.57
N TYR A 87 -1.98 -7.16 -2.05
CA TYR A 87 -0.99 -7.71 -1.10
C TYR A 87 -1.48 -7.93 0.32
N CYS A 88 -2.66 -7.42 0.71
CA CYS A 88 -3.14 -7.54 2.08
C CYS A 88 -3.60 -8.95 2.46
N ILE A 89 -3.37 -9.96 1.62
CA ILE A 89 -3.84 -11.34 1.84
C ILE A 89 -2.67 -12.34 2.00
N PRO A 90 -1.85 -12.28 3.05
CA PRO A 90 -1.08 -13.45 3.47
C PRO A 90 -2.00 -14.40 4.22
N ALA A 91 -2.70 -15.27 3.49
CA ALA A 91 -3.50 -16.35 4.05
C ALA A 91 -2.63 -17.60 4.22
N THR A 92 -1.96 -17.72 5.36
CA THR A 92 -1.50 -19.01 5.85
C THR A 92 -2.15 -19.24 7.20
N GLU A 93 -3.15 -20.12 7.22
CA GLU A 93 -3.61 -20.73 8.46
C GLU A 93 -2.43 -21.53 9.00
N GLY A 94 -1.90 -21.09 10.15
CA GLY A 94 -0.74 -21.74 10.77
C GLY A 94 -1.03 -23.19 11.15
N GLN A 95 -0.02 -23.92 11.57
CA GLN A 95 -0.14 -25.32 12.01
C GLN A 95 -0.75 -25.46 13.42
N LEU A 96 -1.62 -24.54 13.81
CA LEU A 96 -2.21 -24.50 15.15
C LEU A 96 -3.46 -25.36 15.24
N SER A 97 -3.55 -26.15 16.30
CA SER A 97 -4.73 -26.95 16.61
C SER A 97 -5.96 -26.06 16.80
N VAL A 98 -7.16 -26.55 16.44
CA VAL A 98 -8.42 -25.80 16.61
C VAL A 98 -8.72 -25.42 18.06
N VAL A 99 -8.11 -26.11 19.03
CA VAL A 99 -8.25 -25.77 20.46
C VAL A 99 -7.21 -24.74 20.93
N HIS A 100 -6.15 -24.50 20.16
CA HIS A 100 -5.04 -23.61 20.49
C HIS A 100 -5.54 -22.16 20.66
N PRO A 101 -5.09 -21.41 21.69
CA PRO A 101 -5.57 -20.06 21.96
C PRO A 101 -5.30 -19.10 20.78
N ILE A 102 -4.10 -19.16 20.19
CA ILE A 102 -3.78 -18.30 19.03
C ILE A 102 -4.56 -18.69 17.77
N HIS A 103 -4.94 -19.97 17.58
CA HIS A 103 -5.86 -20.35 16.51
C HIS A 103 -7.20 -19.65 16.70
N LYS A 104 -7.78 -19.73 17.90
CA LYS A 104 -9.07 -19.10 18.22
C LYS A 104 -9.03 -17.58 18.07
N LEU A 105 -7.90 -16.96 18.39
CA LEU A 105 -7.68 -15.53 18.23
C LEU A 105 -7.68 -15.13 16.75
N LEU A 106 -6.97 -15.86 15.90
CA LEU A 106 -6.71 -15.46 14.50
C LEU A 106 -7.77 -15.96 13.51
N HIS A 107 -8.34 -17.15 13.72
CA HIS A 107 -9.22 -17.82 12.78
C HIS A 107 -10.41 -16.96 12.28
N PRO A 108 -11.11 -16.17 13.13
CA PRO A 108 -12.18 -15.29 12.66
C PRO A 108 -11.73 -14.25 11.61
N HIS A 109 -10.45 -13.85 11.63
CA HIS A 109 -9.90 -12.85 10.72
C HIS A 109 -9.52 -13.41 9.34
N PHE A 110 -9.55 -14.74 9.16
CA PHE A 110 -9.30 -15.40 7.87
C PHE A 110 -10.57 -15.79 7.13
N ARG A 111 -11.74 -15.51 7.70
CA ARG A 111 -13.03 -15.86 7.10
C ARG A 111 -13.11 -15.39 5.64
N ASP A 112 -13.47 -16.32 4.75
CA ASP A 112 -13.64 -16.14 3.30
C ASP A 112 -12.39 -15.66 2.54
N THR A 113 -11.25 -15.47 3.20
CA THR A 113 -10.03 -14.92 2.60
C THR A 113 -9.46 -15.84 1.53
N MET A 114 -9.34 -17.15 1.81
CA MET A 114 -8.90 -18.11 0.79
C MET A 114 -9.92 -18.30 -0.33
N TYR A 115 -11.21 -18.23 -0.01
CA TYR A 115 -12.30 -18.38 -0.98
C TYR A 115 -12.26 -17.24 -2.02
N ILE A 116 -12.22 -15.98 -1.56
CA ILE A 116 -12.14 -14.84 -2.47
C ILE A 116 -10.82 -14.83 -3.24
N THR A 117 -9.70 -15.23 -2.63
CA THR A 117 -8.42 -15.32 -3.33
C THR A 117 -8.45 -16.39 -4.43
N ALA A 118 -9.13 -17.52 -4.20
CA ALA A 118 -9.30 -18.56 -5.21
C ALA A 118 -10.15 -18.08 -6.40
N ILE A 119 -11.24 -17.36 -6.12
CA ILE A 119 -12.07 -16.75 -7.17
C ILE A 119 -11.25 -15.71 -7.95
N ALA A 120 -10.55 -14.82 -7.26
CA ALA A 120 -9.76 -13.76 -7.90
C ALA A 120 -8.71 -14.35 -8.86
N ARG A 121 -8.09 -15.48 -8.51
CA ARG A 121 -7.17 -16.20 -9.41
C ARG A 121 -7.81 -16.74 -10.68
N GLY A 122 -9.12 -16.98 -10.70
CA GLY A 122 -9.83 -17.58 -11.82
C GLY A 122 -10.54 -16.60 -12.74
N ILE A 123 -10.81 -15.37 -12.30
CA ILE A 123 -11.58 -14.39 -13.09
C ILE A 123 -11.06 -12.94 -13.02
N GLN A 124 -10.13 -12.64 -12.10
CA GLN A 124 -9.70 -11.27 -11.83
C GLN A 124 -8.23 -11.04 -12.19
N ILE A 125 -7.32 -11.88 -11.70
CA ILE A 125 -5.86 -11.74 -11.88
C ILE A 125 -5.27 -12.81 -12.82
N ASP A 126 -6.13 -13.56 -13.51
CA ASP A 126 -5.76 -14.44 -14.60
C ASP A 126 -5.36 -13.65 -15.86
N ALA A 127 -4.70 -14.33 -16.80
CA ALA A 127 -4.33 -13.75 -18.08
C ALA A 127 -5.58 -13.33 -18.85
N ASP A 128 -5.60 -12.11 -19.38
CA ASP A 128 -6.78 -11.49 -20.00
C ASP A 128 -7.98 -11.33 -19.04
N GLY A 129 -7.75 -11.50 -17.74
CA GLY A 129 -8.74 -11.29 -16.68
C GLY A 129 -9.06 -9.81 -16.45
N PHE A 130 -9.96 -9.56 -15.49
CA PHE A 130 -10.48 -8.21 -15.24
C PHE A 130 -9.38 -7.17 -14.97
N VAL A 131 -8.35 -7.52 -14.19
CA VAL A 131 -7.28 -6.58 -13.82
C VAL A 131 -6.41 -6.24 -15.03
N GLU A 132 -5.97 -7.22 -15.81
CA GLU A 132 -5.16 -6.95 -17.01
C GLU A 132 -5.92 -6.10 -18.05
N CYS A 133 -7.24 -6.24 -18.12
CA CYS A 133 -8.07 -5.46 -19.03
C CYS A 133 -8.40 -4.04 -18.54
N SER A 134 -8.24 -3.74 -17.25
CA SER A 134 -8.75 -2.50 -16.63
C SER A 134 -7.67 -1.55 -16.11
N VAL A 135 -6.46 -2.03 -15.81
CA VAL A 135 -5.37 -1.19 -15.30
C VAL A 135 -4.21 -1.06 -16.30
N PHE A 136 -3.48 0.06 -16.20
CA PHE A 136 -2.43 0.43 -17.15
C PHE A 136 -1.29 -0.60 -17.36
N PRO A 137 -0.94 -1.49 -16.42
CA PRO A 137 0.12 -2.45 -16.68
C PRO A 137 -0.25 -3.59 -17.62
N GLU A 138 -1.52 -3.78 -17.95
CA GLU A 138 -2.00 -4.91 -18.78
C GLU A 138 -1.40 -6.25 -18.31
N LYS A 139 -0.89 -7.07 -19.23
CA LYS A 139 -0.20 -8.36 -18.95
C LYS A 139 1.02 -8.30 -18.03
N TYR A 140 1.47 -7.10 -17.63
CA TYR A 140 2.59 -6.92 -16.70
C TYR A 140 2.14 -6.78 -15.24
N CYS A 141 0.83 -6.87 -14.95
CA CYS A 141 0.27 -6.72 -13.60
C CYS A 141 0.96 -7.63 -12.57
N MET A 142 0.91 -8.95 -12.77
CA MET A 142 1.46 -9.92 -11.79
C MET A 142 2.99 -9.84 -11.65
N GLU A 143 3.69 -9.48 -12.73
CA GLU A 143 5.14 -9.28 -12.71
C GLU A 143 5.53 -8.04 -11.89
N LEU A 144 4.82 -6.93 -12.09
CA LEU A 144 5.01 -5.70 -11.32
C LEU A 144 4.73 -5.90 -9.84
N THR A 145 3.63 -6.58 -9.54
CA THR A 145 3.31 -7.06 -8.21
C THR A 145 4.54 -7.81 -7.72
N SER A 146 4.89 -8.98 -8.24
CA SER A 146 6.01 -9.81 -7.74
C SER A 146 7.32 -9.05 -7.45
N LEU A 147 7.69 -8.08 -8.30
CA LEU A 147 8.86 -7.25 -8.03
C LEU A 147 8.75 -6.38 -6.79
N THR A 148 7.61 -5.72 -6.59
CA THR A 148 7.38 -4.90 -5.39
C THR A 148 7.30 -5.73 -4.11
N TYR A 149 6.96 -7.02 -4.21
CA TYR A 149 6.99 -7.93 -3.05
C TYR A 149 8.39 -8.12 -2.48
N LYS A 150 9.44 -7.95 -3.28
CA LYS A 150 10.83 -8.12 -2.82
C LYS A 150 11.20 -7.19 -1.66
N ASP A 151 10.58 -6.02 -1.62
CA ASP A 151 10.80 -5.01 -0.57
C ASP A 151 9.71 -5.06 0.52
N TRP A 152 8.78 -6.00 0.43
CA TRP A 152 7.70 -6.15 1.40
C TRP A 152 8.24 -6.69 2.73
N ASN A 153 7.70 -6.15 3.82
CA ASN A 153 8.10 -6.52 5.16
C ASN A 153 6.90 -6.44 6.10
N LEU A 154 6.61 -7.56 6.78
CA LEU A 154 5.47 -7.70 7.68
C LEU A 154 5.48 -6.68 8.82
N VAL A 155 6.65 -6.44 9.45
CA VAL A 155 6.79 -5.50 10.57
C VAL A 155 6.45 -4.07 10.14
N ASN A 156 6.74 -3.73 8.88
CA ASN A 156 6.40 -2.42 8.32
C ASN A 156 4.91 -2.26 8.00
N GLN A 157 4.08 -3.31 8.11
CA GLN A 157 2.62 -3.22 7.93
C GLN A 157 1.91 -2.71 9.18
N ALA A 158 2.59 -2.65 10.32
CA ALA A 158 2.03 -2.02 11.51
C ALA A 158 1.78 -0.53 11.24
N LEU A 159 0.55 -0.05 11.45
CA LEU A 159 0.13 1.28 11.00
C LEU A 159 1.05 2.41 11.50
N HIS A 160 1.39 2.40 12.79
CA HIS A 160 2.29 3.39 13.38
C HIS A 160 3.70 3.35 12.76
N ARG A 161 4.20 2.18 12.33
CA ARG A 161 5.50 2.04 11.66
C ARG A 161 5.43 2.50 10.21
N ASP A 162 4.36 2.16 9.50
CA ASP A 162 4.14 2.63 8.13
C ASP A 162 4.08 4.17 8.07
N LEU A 163 3.29 4.78 8.95
CA LEU A 163 3.17 6.24 9.03
C LEU A 163 4.52 6.92 9.29
N LYS A 164 5.35 6.36 10.19
CA LYS A 164 6.71 6.86 10.44
C LYS A 164 7.64 6.65 9.24
N LYS A 165 7.60 5.47 8.60
CA LYS A 165 8.41 5.15 7.41
C LYS A 165 8.11 6.10 6.25
N ARG A 166 6.86 6.52 6.11
CA ARG A 166 6.41 7.50 5.09
C ARG A 166 6.58 8.95 5.53
N TRP A 167 7.17 9.21 6.70
CA TRP A 167 7.41 10.54 7.24
C TRP A 167 6.13 11.38 7.47
N VAL A 168 5.01 10.71 7.70
CA VAL A 168 3.73 11.37 8.02
C VAL A 168 3.38 11.27 9.50
N ALA A 169 4.24 10.65 10.31
CA ALA A 169 4.21 10.65 11.76
C ALA A 169 5.63 10.67 12.35
N VAL A 170 5.77 11.13 13.58
CA VAL A 170 7.02 11.16 14.35
C VAL A 170 6.79 10.67 15.78
N ASP A 171 7.85 10.16 16.40
CA ASP A 171 7.82 9.81 17.82
C ASP A 171 7.71 11.09 18.67
N ASP A 172 6.78 11.08 19.63
CA ASP A 172 6.48 12.23 20.49
C ASP A 172 5.88 11.75 21.81
N LYS A 173 6.69 11.76 22.87
CA LYS A 173 6.32 11.24 24.21
C LYS A 173 5.19 12.02 24.88
N ASP A 174 4.94 13.25 24.45
CA ASP A 174 3.90 14.09 25.01
C ASP A 174 2.56 13.91 24.27
N SER A 175 2.56 13.16 23.15
CA SER A 175 1.37 12.83 22.37
C SER A 175 0.79 11.46 22.79
N PRO A 176 -0.53 11.24 22.61
CA PRO A 176 -1.14 9.94 22.85
C PRO A 176 -0.42 8.82 22.09
N ASN A 177 -0.16 7.71 22.79
CA ASN A 177 0.54 6.54 22.24
C ASN A 177 1.96 6.85 21.71
N ASP A 178 2.62 7.86 22.28
CA ASP A 178 3.99 8.30 21.94
C ASP A 178 4.18 8.66 20.45
N LEU A 179 3.10 9.04 19.74
CA LEU A 179 3.10 9.25 18.30
C LEU A 179 2.35 10.55 17.93
N ARG A 180 2.96 11.38 17.09
CA ARG A 180 2.32 12.58 16.55
C ARG A 180 2.28 12.56 15.03
N LEU A 181 1.10 12.80 14.46
CA LEU A 181 0.93 12.99 13.01
C LEU A 181 1.51 14.33 12.55
N VAL A 182 2.18 14.32 11.40
CA VAL A 182 2.64 15.55 10.72
C VAL A 182 1.45 16.30 10.12
N ILE A 183 0.52 15.56 9.52
CA ILE A 183 -0.76 16.06 9.03
C ILE A 183 -1.79 15.75 10.12
N LYS A 184 -2.17 16.76 10.91
CA LYS A 184 -3.04 16.57 12.08
C LYS A 184 -4.38 15.95 11.73
N ASP A 185 -5.02 16.46 10.67
CA ASP A 185 -6.28 15.95 10.14
C ASP A 185 -6.01 15.05 8.93
N TYR A 186 -5.42 13.88 9.19
CA TYR A 186 -5.26 12.82 8.20
C TYR A 186 -6.24 11.68 8.51
N PRO A 187 -7.44 11.66 7.90
CA PRO A 187 -8.55 10.80 8.33
C PRO A 187 -8.19 9.31 8.44
N TYR A 188 -7.52 8.76 7.42
CA TYR A 188 -7.07 7.35 7.45
C TYR A 188 -6.15 7.05 8.65
N ALA A 189 -5.23 7.96 8.98
CA ALA A 189 -4.28 7.75 10.06
C ALA A 189 -4.93 7.97 11.43
N VAL A 190 -5.75 9.01 11.57
CA VAL A 190 -6.50 9.31 12.81
C VAL A 190 -7.40 8.14 13.17
N ASP A 191 -8.30 7.74 12.27
CA ASP A 191 -9.26 6.67 12.54
C ASP A 191 -8.55 5.31 12.64
N GLY A 192 -7.55 5.08 11.78
CA GLY A 192 -6.81 3.83 11.76
C GLY A 192 -6.02 3.58 13.04
N LEU A 193 -5.45 4.63 13.66
CA LEU A 193 -4.68 4.50 14.90
C LEU A 193 -5.58 4.13 16.08
N GLU A 194 -6.79 4.70 16.16
CA GLU A 194 -7.77 4.31 17.17
C GLU A 194 -8.11 2.82 17.09
N ILE A 195 -8.39 2.33 15.87
CA ILE A 195 -8.65 0.90 15.63
C ILE A 195 -7.42 0.06 15.98
N TRP A 196 -6.23 0.50 15.55
CA TRP A 196 -4.97 -0.20 15.83
C TRP A 196 -4.75 -0.41 17.32
N PHE A 197 -4.82 0.64 18.12
CA PHE A 197 -4.55 0.54 19.56
C PHE A 197 -5.64 -0.21 20.31
N ALA A 198 -6.89 -0.17 19.84
CA ALA A 198 -7.96 -1.03 20.36
C ALA A 198 -7.67 -2.52 20.12
N ILE A 199 -7.25 -2.90 18.91
CA ILE A 199 -6.85 -4.28 18.57
C ILE A 199 -5.62 -4.68 19.38
N GLU A 200 -4.60 -3.81 19.46
CA GLU A 200 -3.38 -4.09 20.21
C GLU A 200 -3.68 -4.39 21.68
N LYS A 201 -4.52 -3.57 22.32
CA LYS A 201 -4.94 -3.79 23.70
C LYS A 201 -5.67 -5.12 23.85
N TRP A 202 -6.63 -5.41 22.99
CA TRP A 202 -7.38 -6.66 23.05
C TRP A 202 -6.48 -7.90 22.87
N VAL A 203 -5.58 -7.89 21.89
CA VAL A 203 -4.62 -8.98 21.67
C VAL A 203 -3.69 -9.14 22.87
N ARG A 204 -3.19 -8.04 23.43
CA ARG A 204 -2.33 -8.04 24.61
C ARG A 204 -3.03 -8.67 25.82
N ASP A 205 -4.26 -8.22 26.10
CA ASP A 205 -5.07 -8.74 27.21
C ASP A 205 -5.36 -10.23 27.00
N TYR A 206 -5.77 -10.64 25.79
CA TYR A 206 -6.03 -12.03 25.44
C TYR A 206 -4.80 -12.93 25.64
N CYS A 207 -3.66 -12.55 25.04
CA CYS A 207 -2.42 -13.33 25.13
C CYS A 207 -1.93 -13.44 26.58
N SER A 208 -2.11 -12.39 27.39
CA SER A 208 -1.72 -12.40 28.81
C SER A 208 -2.46 -13.46 29.64
N PHE A 209 -3.63 -13.96 29.21
CA PHE A 209 -4.32 -15.05 29.90
C PHE A 209 -3.60 -16.40 29.74
N TYR A 210 -3.04 -16.65 28.56
CA TYR A 210 -2.45 -17.94 28.18
C TYR A 210 -0.92 -17.97 28.34
N TYR A 211 -0.24 -16.85 28.05
CA TYR A 211 1.21 -16.72 28.08
C TYR A 211 1.62 -15.74 29.17
N LYS A 212 2.03 -16.27 30.34
CA LYS A 212 2.39 -15.46 31.52
C LYS A 212 3.83 -14.96 31.50
N THR A 213 4.71 -15.66 30.79
CA THR A 213 6.12 -15.32 30.66
C THR A 213 6.60 -15.63 29.25
N ASP A 214 7.72 -15.04 28.85
CA ASP A 214 8.33 -15.25 27.54
C ASP A 214 8.75 -16.71 27.33
N GLU A 215 9.14 -17.40 28.40
CA GLU A 215 9.52 -18.82 28.35
C GLU A 215 8.35 -19.71 27.91
N VAL A 216 7.12 -19.40 28.34
CA VAL A 216 5.92 -20.17 27.93
C VAL A 216 5.68 -20.03 26.43
N VAL A 217 5.92 -18.85 25.86
CA VAL A 217 5.82 -18.64 24.40
C VAL A 217 6.90 -19.42 23.66
N GLN A 218 8.14 -19.37 24.14
CA GLN A 218 9.28 -20.06 23.52
C GLN A 218 9.15 -21.58 23.58
N GLN A 219 8.48 -22.11 24.60
CA GLN A 219 8.28 -23.55 24.79
C GLN A 219 7.04 -24.10 24.09
N ASP A 220 6.19 -23.26 23.49
CA ASP A 220 4.98 -23.68 22.78
C ASP A 220 5.33 -24.26 21.40
N PRO A 221 5.29 -25.59 21.21
CA PRO A 221 5.76 -26.22 19.99
C PRO A 221 4.87 -25.93 18.77
N GLU A 222 3.57 -25.66 18.98
CA GLU A 222 2.68 -25.33 17.87
C GLU A 222 2.95 -23.90 17.36
N LEU A 223 3.33 -22.98 18.25
CA LEU A 223 3.75 -21.62 17.85
C LEU A 223 5.14 -21.57 17.19
N GLN A 224 6.04 -22.48 17.54
CA GLN A 224 7.40 -22.49 16.98
C GLN A 224 7.54 -23.29 15.66
N ALA A 225 6.53 -24.08 15.29
CA ALA A 225 6.51 -24.90 14.08
C ALA A 225 6.36 -24.07 12.79
#